data_AF-A0A133VDG9-F1
#
_entry.id   AF-A0A133VDG9-F1
#
_cell.length_a   1.000
_cell.length_b   1.000
_cell.length_c   1.000
_cell.angle_alpha   90.00
_cell.angle_beta   90.00
_cell.angle_gamma   90.00
#
_symmetry.space_group_name_H-M   'P 1'
#
loop_
_entity.id
_entity.type
_entity.pdbx_description
1 polymer ?
#
loop_
_entity_poly.entity_id
_entity_poly.type
_entity_poly.pdbx_seq_one_letter_code
_entity_poly.pdbx_strand_id
1 'polypeptide(L)'
;MTEDKIPELSEKKVLLDLSVPTNVHPKVRESKMIEYISYEELSKKARENLLNRSGEVEKIRKMAREEVENFQEEDPYEDIYKEVEVIRREQVEKAKKELEKREETKVLQDFSRSLTKKILSVVKKEINKNERSSGASE
;
A
#
# COMPACT_ATOMS: atom_id res chain seq x y z
N MET A 1 -17.09 -38.92 -24.80
CA MET A 1 -18.43 -39.50 -25.03
C MET A 1 -18.41 -40.19 -26.39
N THR A 2 -18.63 -41.49 -26.44
CA THR A 2 -18.78 -42.28 -27.68
C THR A 2 -20.21 -42.18 -28.20
N GLU A 3 -20.40 -42.46 -29.50
CA GLU A 3 -21.60 -42.15 -30.31
C GLU A 3 -22.97 -42.54 -29.72
N ASP A 4 -23.03 -43.50 -28.80
CA ASP A 4 -24.30 -44.16 -28.44
C ASP A 4 -25.14 -43.47 -27.34
N LYS A 5 -24.71 -42.35 -26.73
CA LYS A 5 -25.55 -41.63 -25.76
C LYS A 5 -25.27 -40.13 -25.78
N ILE A 6 -25.68 -39.42 -26.83
CA ILE A 6 -25.89 -37.97 -26.70
C ILE A 6 -27.28 -37.81 -26.06
N PRO A 7 -27.37 -37.43 -24.77
CA PRO A 7 -28.67 -37.26 -24.11
C PRO A 7 -29.45 -36.13 -24.78
N GLU A 8 -30.76 -36.29 -24.93
CA GLU A 8 -31.63 -35.17 -25.28
C GLU A 8 -31.51 -34.10 -24.21
N LEU A 9 -31.07 -32.91 -24.62
CA LEU A 9 -30.89 -31.78 -23.73
C LEU A 9 -32.19 -30.97 -23.70
N SER A 10 -32.75 -30.75 -22.51
CA SER A 10 -33.91 -29.88 -22.30
C SER A 10 -33.56 -28.39 -22.35
N GLU A 11 -32.29 -28.05 -22.15
CA GLU A 11 -31.78 -26.68 -22.08
C GLU A 11 -30.39 -26.59 -22.72
N LYS A 12 -29.99 -25.37 -23.13
CA LYS A 12 -28.64 -25.12 -23.64
C LYS A 12 -27.60 -25.34 -22.55
N LYS A 13 -26.49 -25.99 -22.90
CA LYS A 13 -25.37 -26.25 -21.98
C LYS A 13 -24.06 -25.71 -22.53
N VAL A 14 -23.16 -25.34 -21.63
CA VAL A 14 -21.76 -25.01 -21.96
C VAL A 14 -20.90 -26.24 -21.69
N LEU A 15 -20.09 -26.65 -22.67
CA LEU A 15 -19.14 -27.75 -22.55
C LEU A 15 -17.72 -27.19 -22.65
N LEU A 16 -16.98 -27.27 -21.54
CA LEU A 16 -15.57 -26.88 -21.46
C LEU A 16 -14.70 -28.12 -21.69
N ASP A 17 -13.95 -28.18 -22.78
CA ASP A 17 -12.94 -29.22 -23.01
C ASP A 17 -11.54 -28.65 -22.78
N LEU A 18 -10.92 -29.08 -21.67
CA LEU A 18 -9.57 -28.68 -21.27
C LEU A 18 -8.49 -29.64 -21.81
N SER A 19 -8.86 -30.63 -22.63
CA SER A 19 -7.96 -31.68 -23.10
C SER A 19 -7.21 -31.26 -24.37
N VAL A 20 -5.94 -31.67 -24.49
CA VAL A 20 -5.14 -31.54 -25.72
C VAL A 20 -4.43 -32.88 -25.99
N PRO A 21 -4.82 -33.65 -27.03
CA PRO A 21 -5.86 -33.38 -28.02
C PRO A 21 -7.29 -33.43 -27.44
N THR A 22 -8.26 -32.82 -28.14
CA THR A 22 -9.66 -32.72 -27.69
C THR A 22 -10.29 -34.10 -27.50
N ASN A 23 -11.05 -34.27 -26.42
CA ASN A 23 -11.71 -35.54 -26.07
C ASN A 23 -13.21 -35.54 -26.42
N VAL A 24 -13.67 -34.49 -27.10
CA VAL A 24 -15.08 -34.30 -27.48
C VAL A 24 -15.29 -34.63 -28.96
N HIS A 25 -16.24 -35.55 -29.19
CA HIS A 25 -16.62 -35.99 -30.52
C HIS A 25 -17.16 -34.83 -31.39
N PRO A 26 -16.82 -34.73 -32.70
CA PRO A 26 -17.30 -33.66 -33.59
C PRO A 26 -18.81 -33.40 -33.54
N LYS A 27 -19.63 -34.46 -33.58
CA LYS A 27 -21.10 -34.36 -33.50
C LYS A 27 -21.63 -33.64 -32.25
N VAL A 28 -20.89 -33.71 -31.13
CA VAL A 28 -21.26 -33.01 -29.89
C VAL A 28 -20.94 -31.51 -30.01
N ARG A 29 -19.85 -31.15 -30.71
CA ARG A 29 -19.44 -29.77 -30.99
C ARG A 29 -20.38 -29.05 -31.96
N GLU A 30 -21.00 -29.79 -32.88
CA GLU A 30 -21.93 -29.27 -33.88
C GLU A 30 -23.37 -29.12 -33.36
N SER A 31 -23.66 -29.59 -32.14
CA SER A 31 -25.00 -29.51 -31.55
C SER A 31 -25.38 -28.07 -31.22
N LYS A 32 -26.54 -27.61 -31.72
CA LYS A 32 -27.11 -26.28 -31.42
C LYS A 32 -27.47 -26.07 -29.94
N MET A 33 -27.56 -27.15 -29.17
CA MET A 33 -27.86 -27.13 -27.74
C MET A 33 -26.60 -27.08 -26.86
N ILE A 34 -25.41 -27.12 -27.47
CA ILE A 34 -24.13 -27.11 -26.76
C ILE A 34 -23.29 -25.92 -27.24
N GLU A 35 -22.95 -25.04 -26.31
CA GLU A 35 -21.87 -24.07 -26.50
C GLU A 35 -20.57 -24.75 -26.11
N TYR A 36 -19.75 -25.08 -27.10
CA TYR A 36 -18.47 -25.75 -26.89
C TYR A 36 -17.34 -24.73 -26.79
N ILE A 37 -16.57 -24.79 -25.71
CA ILE A 37 -15.38 -23.95 -25.50
C ILE A 37 -14.18 -24.86 -25.33
N SER A 38 -13.18 -24.71 -26.20
CA SER A 38 -11.95 -25.50 -26.15
C SER A 38 -10.87 -24.84 -25.28
N TYR A 39 -9.89 -25.65 -24.87
CA TYR A 39 -8.66 -25.16 -24.24
C TYR A 39 -7.95 -24.08 -25.06
N GLU A 40 -7.93 -24.20 -26.38
CA GLU A 40 -7.30 -23.23 -27.27
C GLU A 40 -8.01 -21.88 -27.23
N GLU A 41 -9.35 -21.87 -27.21
CA GLU A 41 -10.14 -20.65 -27.10
C GLU A 41 -9.94 -19.96 -25.74
N LEU A 42 -9.94 -20.74 -24.66
CA LEU A 42 -9.63 -20.23 -23.32
C LEU A 42 -8.22 -19.65 -23.25
N SER A 43 -7.25 -20.34 -23.83
CA SER A 43 -5.85 -19.89 -23.88
C SER A 43 -5.68 -18.59 -24.66
N LYS A 44 -6.43 -18.43 -25.76
CA LYS A 44 -6.45 -17.19 -26.53
C LYS A 44 -7.01 -16.03 -25.72
N LYS A 45 -8.18 -16.20 -25.09
CA LYS A 45 -8.79 -15.18 -24.21
C LYS A 45 -7.89 -14.84 -23.02
N ALA A 46 -7.22 -15.84 -22.44
CA ALA A 46 -6.27 -15.62 -21.35
C ALA A 46 -5.06 -14.78 -21.79
N ARG A 47 -4.51 -15.00 -22.99
CA ARG A 47 -3.42 -14.18 -23.54
C ARG A 47 -3.86 -12.75 -23.82
N GLU A 48 -5.04 -12.54 -24.40
CA GLU A 48 -5.61 -11.20 -24.63
C GLU A 48 -5.80 -10.45 -23.30
N ASN A 49 -6.34 -11.11 -22.28
CA ASN A 49 -6.46 -10.54 -20.94
C ASN A 49 -5.11 -10.23 -20.30
N LEU A 50 -4.10 -11.08 -20.50
CA LEU A 50 -2.76 -10.85 -19.98
C LEU A 50 -2.06 -9.66 -20.65
N LEU A 51 -2.26 -9.48 -21.97
CA LEU A 51 -1.81 -8.30 -22.71
C LEU A 51 -2.50 -7.03 -22.18
N ASN A 52 -3.80 -7.06 -21.95
CA ASN A 52 -4.53 -5.95 -21.34
C ASN A 52 -4.00 -5.60 -19.93
N ARG A 53 -3.70 -6.62 -19.12
CA ARG A 53 -3.10 -6.44 -17.78
C ARG A 53 -1.68 -5.86 -17.84
N SER A 54 -0.91 -6.14 -18.89
CA SER A 54 0.43 -5.57 -19.03
C SER A 54 0.42 -4.04 -19.17
N GLY A 55 -0.61 -3.47 -19.81
CA GLY A 55 -0.83 -2.03 -19.84
C GLY A 55 -1.24 -1.42 -18.49
N GLU A 56 -1.85 -2.21 -17.61
CA GLU A 56 -2.15 -1.79 -16.23
C GLU A 56 -0.91 -1.80 -15.34
N VAL A 57 0.04 -2.71 -15.58
CA VAL A 57 1.32 -2.77 -14.82
C VAL A 57 2.09 -1.46 -14.94
N GLU A 58 2.11 -0.84 -16.11
CA GLU A 58 2.78 0.45 -16.31
C GLU A 58 2.12 1.57 -15.51
N LYS A 59 0.77 1.63 -15.51
CA LYS A 59 0.01 2.58 -14.69
C LYS A 59 0.27 2.40 -13.20
N ILE A 60 0.30 1.14 -12.74
CA ILE A 60 0.59 0.81 -11.33
C ILE A 60 2.01 1.23 -10.96
N ARG A 61 3.00 0.97 -11.84
CA ARG A 61 4.39 1.41 -11.62
C ARG A 61 4.50 2.93 -11.51
N LYS A 62 3.74 3.66 -12.33
CA LYS A 62 3.70 5.12 -12.27
C LYS A 62 3.11 5.60 -10.93
N MET A 63 1.94 5.09 -10.53
CA MET A 63 1.32 5.42 -9.24
C MET A 63 2.24 5.11 -8.06
N ALA A 64 2.92 3.96 -8.07
CA ALA A 64 3.86 3.60 -7.02
C ALA A 64 5.07 4.55 -6.94
N ARG A 65 5.56 5.05 -8.09
CA ARG A 65 6.65 6.05 -8.10
C ARG A 65 6.18 7.39 -7.56
N GLU A 66 5.03 7.87 -8.01
CA GLU A 66 4.44 9.13 -7.52
C GLU A 66 4.23 9.08 -6.01
N GLU A 67 3.75 7.95 -5.48
CA GLU A 67 3.57 7.78 -4.03
C GLU A 67 4.89 7.75 -3.26
N VAL A 68 5.93 7.09 -3.81
CA VAL A 68 7.28 7.09 -3.19
C VAL A 68 7.90 8.48 -3.22
N GLU A 69 7.73 9.23 -4.31
CA GLU A 69 8.19 10.62 -4.43
C GLU A 69 7.46 11.52 -3.43
N ASN A 70 6.13 11.43 -3.33
CA ASN A 70 5.33 12.17 -2.35
C ASN A 70 5.76 11.85 -0.91
N PHE A 71 5.99 10.57 -0.60
CA PHE A 71 6.49 10.15 0.71
C PHE A 71 7.89 10.72 1.01
N GLN A 72 8.74 10.92 -0.01
CA GLN A 72 10.06 11.54 0.16
C GLN A 72 9.99 13.06 0.33
N GLU A 73 8.92 13.71 -0.13
CA GLU A 73 8.71 15.15 0.03
C GLU A 73 8.15 15.53 1.42
N GLU A 74 7.53 14.59 2.15
CA GLU A 74 7.11 14.83 3.53
C GLU A 74 8.34 14.95 4.46
N ASP A 75 8.52 16.13 5.07
CA ASP A 75 9.60 16.36 6.03
C ASP A 75 9.43 15.41 7.24
N PRO A 76 10.31 14.41 7.42
CA PRO A 76 10.14 13.40 8.46
C PRO A 76 10.28 13.97 9.88
N TYR A 77 10.67 15.24 10.00
CA TYR A 77 10.85 15.94 11.27
C TYR A 77 9.77 16.97 11.55
N GLU A 78 8.73 17.10 10.71
CA GLU A 78 7.68 18.13 10.86
C GLU A 78 7.03 18.07 12.25
N ASP A 79 6.73 16.87 12.75
CA ASP A 79 6.16 16.65 14.08
C ASP A 79 7.11 17.07 15.20
N ILE A 80 8.42 16.82 15.03
CA ILE A 80 9.44 17.28 15.98
C ILE A 80 9.46 18.80 16.04
N TYR A 81 9.43 19.48 14.88
CA TYR A 81 9.42 20.94 14.83
C TYR A 81 8.19 21.53 15.53
N LYS A 82 7.01 20.95 15.30
CA LYS A 82 5.76 21.37 15.96
C LYS A 82 5.87 21.23 17.49
N GLU A 83 6.33 20.09 17.99
CA GLU A 83 6.44 19.84 19.45
C GLU A 83 7.53 20.73 20.09
N VAL A 84 8.68 20.90 19.43
CA VAL A 84 9.76 21.78 19.89
C VAL A 84 9.31 23.24 19.95
N GLU A 85 8.53 23.72 18.99
CA GLU A 85 8.03 25.09 18.98
C GLU A 85 7.06 25.35 20.14
N VAL A 86 6.20 24.39 20.48
CA VAL A 86 5.34 24.47 21.68
C VAL A 86 6.20 24.57 22.95
N ILE A 87 7.20 23.70 23.10
CA ILE A 87 8.13 23.73 24.23
C ILE A 87 8.83 25.09 24.32
N ARG A 88 9.35 25.61 23.21
CA ARG A 88 10.05 26.89 23.16
C ARG A 88 9.17 28.02 23.68
N ARG A 89 7.92 28.12 23.21
CA ARG A 89 6.96 29.14 23.67
C ARG A 89 6.71 29.05 25.16
N GLU A 90 6.44 27.85 25.68
CA GLU A 90 6.23 27.65 27.12
C GLU A 90 7.44 28.04 27.95
N GLN A 91 8.66 27.70 27.51
CA GLN A 91 9.88 28.03 28.25
C GLN A 91 10.15 29.53 28.23
N VAL A 92 9.93 30.21 27.11
CA VAL A 92 10.07 31.67 27.01
C VAL A 92 9.09 32.38 27.93
N GLU A 93 7.82 31.98 27.94
CA GLU A 93 6.82 32.60 28.82
C GLU A 93 7.11 32.36 30.31
N LYS A 94 7.64 31.18 30.67
CA LYS A 94 8.12 30.94 32.04
C LYS A 94 9.32 31.82 32.39
N ALA A 95 10.30 31.94 31.51
CA ALA A 95 11.47 32.77 31.73
C ALA A 95 11.11 34.25 31.90
N LYS A 96 10.22 34.78 31.06
CA LYS A 96 9.73 36.18 31.18
C LYS A 96 9.14 36.47 32.57
N LYS A 97 8.28 35.57 33.08
CA LYS A 97 7.67 35.72 34.41
C LYS A 97 8.68 35.65 35.56
N GLU A 98 9.76 34.90 35.37
CA GLU A 98 10.82 34.73 36.37
C GLU A 98 11.83 35.88 36.34
N LEU A 99 12.06 36.51 35.18
CA LEU A 99 12.94 37.67 35.04
C LEU A 99 12.48 38.87 35.89
N GLU A 100 11.18 38.99 36.16
CA GLU A 100 10.65 40.02 37.06
C GLU A 100 11.02 39.80 38.54
N LYS A 101 11.40 38.57 38.90
CA LYS A 101 11.53 38.13 40.30
C LYS A 101 12.95 37.69 40.67
N ARG A 102 13.78 37.35 39.69
CA ARG A 102 15.07 36.70 39.87
C ARG A 102 16.12 37.34 38.98
N GLU A 103 17.38 37.16 39.38
CA GLU A 103 18.55 37.60 38.62
C GLU A 103 18.57 36.97 37.22
N GLU A 104 18.74 37.82 36.20
CA GLU A 104 18.69 37.46 34.78
C GLU A 104 19.58 36.26 34.44
N THR A 105 20.83 36.27 34.89
CA THR A 105 21.80 35.21 34.60
C THR A 105 21.32 33.83 35.07
N LYS A 106 20.69 33.76 36.25
CA LYS A 106 20.15 32.50 36.77
C LYS A 106 18.94 32.04 35.98
N VAL A 107 18.06 32.97 35.61
CA VAL A 107 16.86 32.65 34.81
C VAL A 107 17.24 32.14 33.42
N LEU A 108 18.21 32.78 32.75
CA LEU A 108 18.72 32.33 31.45
C LEU A 108 19.40 30.96 31.53
N GLN A 109 20.15 30.70 32.61
CA GLN A 109 20.80 29.40 32.81
C GLN A 109 19.77 28.28 33.05
N ASP A 110 18.73 28.53 33.84
CA ASP A 110 17.65 27.57 34.07
C ASP A 110 16.80 27.34 32.81
N PHE A 111 16.47 28.42 32.09
CA PHE A 111 15.78 28.38 30.82
C PHE A 111 16.52 27.51 29.80
N SER A 112 17.81 27.78 29.58
CA SER A 112 18.63 27.05 28.60
C SER A 112 18.72 25.56 28.95
N ARG A 113 18.98 25.22 30.22
CA ARG A 113 19.00 23.83 30.69
C ARG A 113 17.66 23.12 30.48
N SER A 114 16.56 23.77 30.87
CA SER A 114 15.22 23.22 30.75
C SER A 114 14.80 23.01 29.30
N LEU A 115 15.03 24.00 28.44
CA LEU A 115 14.73 23.95 27.01
C LEU A 115 15.48 22.79 26.34
N THR A 116 16.81 22.74 26.51
CA THR A 116 17.64 21.68 25.93
C THR A 116 17.20 20.29 26.41
N LYS A 117 16.94 20.12 27.71
CA LYS A 117 16.49 18.84 28.27
C LYS A 117 15.17 18.37 27.65
N LYS A 118 14.21 19.29 27.46
CA LYS A 118 12.91 18.97 26.87
C LYS A 118 13.02 18.64 25.39
N ILE A 119 13.78 19.42 24.61
CA ILE A 119 14.03 19.14 23.19
C ILE A 119 14.67 17.76 23.02
N LEU A 120 15.71 17.44 23.80
CA LEU A 120 16.36 16.13 23.75
C LEU A 120 15.39 14.98 24.10
N SER A 121 14.41 15.24 24.98
CA SER A 121 13.38 14.24 25.30
C SER A 121 12.47 13.95 24.11
N VAL A 122 12.07 14.96 23.35
CA VAL A 122 11.27 14.81 22.12
C VAL A 122 12.04 14.01 21.08
N VAL A 123 13.30 14.40 20.83
CA VAL A 123 14.16 13.72 19.85
C VAL A 123 14.37 12.24 20.24
N LYS A 124 14.64 11.94 21.50
CA LYS A 124 14.78 10.55 21.98
C LYS A 124 13.50 9.74 21.81
N LYS A 125 12.34 10.36 22.05
CA LYS A 125 11.04 9.70 21.87
C LYS A 125 10.82 9.33 20.40
N GLU A 126 11.16 10.23 19.47
CA GLU A 126 10.98 9.98 18.03
C GLU A 126 11.98 8.92 17.51
N ILE A 127 13.24 8.96 17.95
CA ILE A 127 14.23 7.92 17.63
C ILE A 127 13.73 6.53 18.08
N ASN A 128 13.27 6.40 19.34
CA ASN A 128 12.76 5.14 19.87
C ASN A 128 11.50 4.65 19.14
N LYS A 129 10.65 5.56 18.65
CA LYS A 129 9.45 5.23 17.86
C LYS A 129 9.88 4.65 16.51
N ASN A 130 10.84 5.29 15.84
CA ASN A 130 11.37 4.84 14.55
C ASN A 130 12.06 3.47 14.65
N GLU A 131 12.84 3.22 15.70
CA GLU A 131 13.46 1.91 15.94
C GLU A 131 12.43 0.78 16.13
N ARG A 132 11.31 1.05 16.79
CA ARG A 132 10.22 0.07 17.00
C ARG A 132 9.45 -0.23 15.72
N SER A 133 9.23 0.76 14.85
CA SER A 133 8.60 0.55 13.55
C SER A 133 9.50 -0.25 12.59
N SER A 134 10.82 -0.05 12.66
CA SER A 134 11.78 -0.80 11.85
C SER A 134 11.92 -2.26 12.30
N GLY A 135 11.88 -2.53 13.61
CA GLY A 135 11.97 -3.89 14.16
C GLY A 135 10.69 -4.72 14.11
N ALA A 136 9.55 -4.13 13.72
CA ALA A 136 8.27 -4.85 13.52
C ALA A 136 8.08 -5.36 12.08
N SER A 137 9.05 -5.10 11.20
CA SER A 137 9.03 -5.46 9.77
C SER A 137 9.94 -6.66 9.44
N GLU A 138 10.50 -7.35 10.43
CA GLU A 138 11.28 -8.59 10.30
C GLU A 138 10.52 -9.84 10.78
#